data_AF-F4H1F5-F1
#
_entry.id   AF-F4H1F5-F1
#
_cell.length_a   1.000
_cell.length_b   1.000
_cell.length_c   1.000
_cell.angle_alpha   90.00
_cell.angle_beta   90.00
_cell.angle_gamma   90.00
#
_symmetry.space_group_name_H-M   'P 1'
#
loop_
_entity.id
_entity.type
_entity.pdbx_description
1 polymer ?
#
loop_
_entity_poly.entity_id
_entity_poly.type
_entity_poly.pdbx_seq_one_letter_code
_entity_poly.pdbx_strand_id
1 'polypeptide(L)'
;MSTDESTLAMVAAGPLDVADLEILTRLAALVDTSDPVPAGLVDRIGMALTIEALHAELAELHLVGDPALAVRADETSIEAGTITFTTDVLTVMISVHPEAGRVRVDGWAAPAAELAVELHQSGDVTTVTSDVDGRFSFSEVERGPARLVLRRPSDPRVPIVTPQIEL
;
A
#
# COMPACT_ATOMS: atom_id res chain seq x y z
N MET A 1 25.70 21.49 43.23
CA MET A 1 26.31 20.56 42.27
C MET A 1 27.46 19.86 42.95
N SER A 2 27.34 18.55 43.15
CA SER A 2 28.48 17.72 43.53
C SER A 2 29.52 17.79 42.41
N THR A 3 30.81 17.69 42.73
CA THR A 3 31.90 17.67 41.73
C THR A 3 31.65 16.64 40.63
N ASP A 4 31.01 15.53 40.98
CA ASP A 4 30.61 14.44 40.08
C ASP A 4 29.56 14.86 39.03
N GLU A 5 28.61 15.70 39.44
CA GLU A 5 27.51 16.19 38.60
C GLU A 5 28.00 17.20 37.55
N SER A 6 28.97 18.04 37.92
CA SER A 6 29.66 18.94 37.00
C SER A 6 30.50 18.19 35.97
N THR A 7 31.16 17.10 36.38
CA THR A 7 31.95 16.25 35.48
C THR A 7 31.08 15.51 34.49
N LEU A 8 29.95 14.94 34.95
CA LEU A 8 28.96 14.31 34.07
C LEU A 8 28.39 15.29 33.03
N ALA A 9 28.05 16.52 33.43
CA ALA A 9 27.55 17.54 32.52
C ALA A 9 28.57 17.96 31.46
N MET A 10 29.86 18.01 31.83
CA MET A 10 30.94 18.33 30.89
C MET A 10 31.19 17.20 29.90
N VAL A 11 31.14 15.93 30.34
CA VAL A 11 31.28 14.76 29.48
C VAL A 11 30.10 14.67 28.51
N ALA A 12 28.87 14.87 28.99
CA ALA A 12 27.67 14.83 28.15
C ALA A 12 27.59 15.93 27.08
N ALA A 13 28.25 17.07 27.29
CA ALA A 13 28.33 18.16 26.32
C ALA A 13 29.53 18.03 25.36
N GLY A 14 30.38 17.02 25.56
CA GLY A 14 31.54 16.74 24.73
C GLY A 14 31.17 16.08 23.38
N PRO A 15 32.14 16.01 22.45
CA PRO A 15 31.96 15.20 21.24
C PRO A 15 31.85 13.71 21.61
N LEU A 16 31.14 12.95 20.78
CA LEU A 16 31.03 11.49 20.95
C LEU A 16 32.41 10.85 21.01
N ASP A 17 32.65 10.10 22.07
CA ASP A 17 33.90 9.39 22.28
C ASP A 17 33.78 7.89 21.93
N VAL A 18 34.84 7.14 22.21
CA VAL A 18 34.90 5.71 21.91
C VAL A 18 33.89 4.90 22.74
N ALA A 19 33.64 5.30 23.99
CA ALA A 19 32.70 4.61 24.86
C ALA A 19 31.26 4.86 24.39
N ASP A 20 30.95 6.08 23.95
CA ASP A 20 29.65 6.39 23.36
C ASP A 20 29.37 5.55 22.12
N LEU A 21 30.35 5.45 21.21
CA LEU A 21 30.25 4.62 20.01
C LEU A 21 30.03 3.14 20.34
N GLU A 22 30.71 2.63 21.38
CA GLU A 22 30.54 1.25 21.81
C GLU A 22 29.12 0.98 22.35
N ILE A 23 28.59 1.91 23.15
CA ILE A 23 27.22 1.82 23.67
C ILE A 23 26.21 1.89 22.53
N LEU A 24 26.34 2.84 21.61
CA LEU A 24 25.45 3.00 20.46
C LEU A 24 25.49 1.77 19.54
N THR A 25 26.66 1.16 19.35
CA THR A 25 26.80 -0.08 18.56
C THR A 25 26.06 -1.24 19.21
N ARG A 26 26.18 -1.41 20.54
CA ARG A 26 25.46 -2.45 21.28
C ARG A 26 23.96 -2.21 21.28
N LEU A 27 23.53 -0.95 21.39
CA LEU A 27 22.12 -0.59 21.31
C LEU A 27 21.54 -0.88 19.93
N ALA A 28 22.27 -0.56 18.85
CA ALA A 28 21.85 -0.88 17.49
C ALA A 28 21.64 -2.40 17.31
N ALA A 29 22.58 -3.23 17.76
CA ALA A 29 22.44 -4.69 17.69
C ALA A 29 21.22 -5.23 18.48
N LEU A 30 20.90 -4.62 19.62
CA LEU A 30 19.71 -4.96 20.40
C LEU A 30 18.43 -4.60 19.63
N VAL A 31 18.39 -3.42 19.02
CA VAL A 31 17.25 -2.95 18.22
C VAL A 31 17.06 -3.81 16.99
N ASP A 32 18.12 -4.13 16.26
CA ASP A 32 18.06 -5.01 15.07
C ASP A 32 17.46 -6.39 15.39
N THR A 33 17.66 -6.88 16.63
CA THR A 33 17.11 -8.15 17.09
C THR A 33 15.66 -8.02 17.57
N SER A 34 15.33 -6.90 18.22
CA SER A 34 14.02 -6.69 18.88
C SER A 34 12.97 -6.12 17.94
N ASP A 35 13.39 -5.32 16.96
CA ASP A 35 12.56 -4.63 15.97
C ASP A 35 13.26 -4.67 14.59
N PRO A 36 13.36 -5.86 13.97
CA PRO A 36 13.97 -5.99 12.66
C PRO A 36 13.13 -5.27 11.60
N VAL A 37 13.79 -4.71 10.59
CA VAL A 37 13.08 -4.12 9.44
C VAL A 37 12.16 -5.17 8.82
N PRO A 38 10.85 -4.88 8.66
CA PRO A 38 9.91 -5.82 8.07
C PRO A 38 10.36 -6.27 6.68
N ALA A 39 10.25 -7.57 6.41
CA ALA A 39 10.59 -8.14 5.11
C ALA A 39 9.84 -7.41 3.97
N GLY A 40 10.57 -7.09 2.91
CA GLY A 40 10.04 -6.40 1.73
C GLY A 40 9.71 -4.93 1.92
N LEU A 41 10.00 -4.29 3.07
CA LEU A 41 9.74 -2.86 3.26
C LEU A 41 10.49 -1.99 2.24
N VAL A 42 11.75 -2.31 1.96
CA VAL A 42 12.56 -1.60 0.98
C VAL A 42 11.97 -1.73 -0.42
N ASP A 43 11.52 -2.94 -0.79
CA ASP A 43 10.88 -3.18 -2.09
C ASP A 43 9.55 -2.43 -2.21
N ARG A 44 8.74 -2.42 -1.14
CA ARG A 44 7.48 -1.65 -1.08
C ARG A 44 7.72 -0.14 -1.21
N ILE A 45 8.73 0.41 -0.53
CA ILE A 45 9.11 1.83 -0.63
C ILE A 45 9.67 2.14 -2.02
N GLY A 46 10.54 1.29 -2.55
CA GLY A 46 11.10 1.43 -3.89
C GLY A 46 10.02 1.44 -4.97
N MET A 47 9.03 0.55 -4.86
CA MET A 47 7.86 0.54 -5.73
C MET A 47 7.06 1.84 -5.60
N ALA A 48 6.77 2.30 -4.38
CA ALA A 48 6.03 3.53 -4.14
C ALA A 48 6.74 4.77 -4.74
N LEU A 49 8.06 4.89 -4.56
CA LEU A 49 8.87 5.96 -5.14
C LEU A 49 8.96 5.85 -6.68
N THR A 50 8.99 4.63 -7.22
CA THR A 50 8.99 4.42 -8.68
C THR A 50 7.64 4.81 -9.28
N ILE A 51 6.53 4.57 -8.57
CA ILE A 51 5.18 5.01 -8.95
C ILE A 51 5.09 6.55 -8.93
N GLU A 52 5.62 7.18 -7.88
CA GLU A 52 5.69 8.65 -7.78
C GLU A 52 6.56 9.27 -8.89
N ALA A 53 7.69 8.63 -9.22
CA ALA A 53 8.57 9.03 -10.32
C ALA A 53 7.99 8.75 -11.72
N LEU A 54 6.96 7.91 -11.84
CA LEU A 54 6.31 7.57 -13.11
C LEU A 54 5.23 8.58 -13.54
N HIS A 55 4.97 9.64 -12.75
CA HIS A 55 3.79 10.51 -12.89
C HIS A 55 2.48 9.71 -12.90
N ALA A 56 2.40 8.63 -12.12
CA ALA A 56 1.14 7.94 -11.91
C ALA A 56 0.23 8.83 -11.05
N GLU A 57 -0.96 9.18 -11.55
CA GLU A 57 -1.94 9.86 -10.72
C GLU A 57 -2.45 8.87 -9.65
N LEU A 58 -2.25 9.20 -8.38
CA LEU A 58 -2.70 8.39 -7.26
C LEU A 58 -4.19 8.58 -7.06
N ALA A 59 -4.93 7.49 -7.13
CA ALA A 59 -6.36 7.54 -6.92
C ALA A 59 -6.71 7.66 -5.43
N GLU A 60 -7.45 8.71 -5.05
CA GLU A 60 -7.93 8.87 -3.67
C GLU A 60 -8.95 7.79 -3.32
N LEU A 61 -8.75 7.09 -2.20
CA LEU A 61 -9.63 6.03 -1.72
C LEU A 61 -10.78 6.64 -0.90
N HIS A 62 -11.99 6.60 -1.43
CA HIS A 62 -13.21 6.94 -0.70
C HIS A 62 -13.89 5.64 -0.25
N LEU A 63 -13.69 5.25 1.01
CA LEU A 63 -14.40 4.11 1.61
C LEU A 63 -15.79 4.58 2.09
N VAL A 64 -16.85 4.11 1.44
CA VAL A 64 -18.23 4.37 1.90
C VAL A 64 -18.71 3.15 2.69
N GLY A 65 -18.59 3.23 4.02
CA GLY A 65 -19.07 2.25 4.99
C GLY A 65 -19.10 2.87 6.40
N ASP A 66 -20.07 2.48 7.24
CA ASP A 66 -20.34 3.11 8.54
C ASP A 66 -19.11 3.03 9.49
N PRO A 67 -18.51 4.17 9.91
CA PRO A 67 -17.30 4.19 10.72
C PRO A 67 -17.49 3.61 12.13
N ALA A 68 -18.73 3.35 12.56
CA ALA A 68 -19.03 2.80 13.88
C ALA A 68 -18.61 1.32 14.06
N LEU A 69 -18.29 0.60 12.99
CA LEU A 69 -17.84 -0.81 13.06
C LEU A 69 -16.32 -0.99 12.88
N ALA A 70 -15.58 0.07 12.54
CA ALA A 70 -14.16 -0.02 12.19
C ALA A 70 -13.20 -0.12 13.40
N VAL A 71 -13.70 0.01 14.64
CA VAL A 71 -12.84 0.04 15.86
C VAL A 71 -12.87 -1.31 16.62
N ARG A 72 -13.60 -2.32 16.14
CA ARG A 72 -13.70 -3.65 16.79
C ARG A 72 -13.55 -4.84 15.84
N ALA A 73 -12.91 -4.68 14.69
CA ALA A 73 -12.52 -5.81 13.85
C ALA A 73 -11.02 -6.06 13.99
N ASP A 74 -10.68 -6.92 14.95
CA ASP A 74 -9.58 -7.85 14.72
C ASP A 74 -10.03 -8.66 13.49
N GLU A 75 -9.23 -8.66 12.41
CA GLU A 75 -9.57 -9.23 11.10
C GLU A 75 -10.71 -8.49 10.36
N THR A 76 -10.35 -7.52 9.51
CA THR A 76 -11.28 -6.83 8.60
C THR A 76 -11.81 -7.80 7.54
N SER A 77 -12.82 -8.58 7.92
CA SER A 77 -13.70 -9.27 6.99
C SER A 77 -14.45 -8.20 6.18
N ILE A 78 -14.04 -7.99 4.94
CA ILE A 78 -14.73 -7.09 4.01
C ILE A 78 -16.06 -7.76 3.62
N GLU A 79 -17.11 -7.44 4.37
CA GLU A 79 -18.48 -7.60 3.90
C GLU A 79 -18.71 -6.58 2.77
N ALA A 80 -18.69 -7.06 1.52
CA ALA A 80 -19.21 -6.38 0.32
C ALA A 80 -18.99 -4.85 0.24
N GLY A 81 -17.74 -4.42 0.31
CA GLY A 81 -17.38 -3.00 0.17
C GLY A 81 -17.24 -2.60 -1.30
N THR A 82 -17.98 -1.58 -1.74
CA THR A 82 -17.66 -0.87 -2.98
C THR A 82 -16.58 0.17 -2.68
N ILE A 83 -15.47 0.13 -3.43
CA ILE A 83 -14.31 1.01 -3.26
C ILE A 83 -14.21 1.89 -4.51
N THR A 84 -14.13 3.21 -4.30
CA THR A 84 -13.96 4.18 -5.40
C THR A 84 -12.58 4.81 -5.33
N PHE A 85 -11.92 4.81 -6.48
CA PHE A 85 -10.61 5.37 -6.77
C PHE A 85 -10.78 6.50 -7.78
N THR A 86 -10.32 7.72 -7.47
CA THR A 86 -10.44 8.85 -8.41
C THR A 86 -9.09 9.51 -8.67
N THR A 87 -8.75 9.67 -9.94
CA THR A 87 -7.64 10.51 -10.43
C THR A 87 -8.16 11.67 -11.30
N ASP A 88 -7.29 12.55 -11.78
CA ASP A 88 -7.68 13.66 -12.67
C ASP A 88 -8.25 13.16 -14.01
N VAL A 89 -7.84 11.97 -14.46
CA VAL A 89 -8.22 11.40 -15.75
C VAL A 89 -9.13 10.16 -15.69
N LEU A 90 -9.27 9.52 -14.53
CA LEU A 90 -10.05 8.28 -14.41
C LEU A 90 -10.62 8.09 -12.99
N THR A 91 -11.91 7.77 -12.92
CA THR A 91 -12.55 7.21 -11.73
C THR A 91 -12.77 5.72 -11.94
N VAL A 92 -12.32 4.89 -11.01
CA VAL A 92 -12.52 3.44 -11.01
C VAL A 92 -13.27 3.05 -9.75
N MET A 93 -14.39 2.37 -9.90
CA MET A 93 -15.15 1.82 -8.80
C MET A 93 -15.08 0.30 -8.87
N ILE A 94 -14.78 -0.36 -7.76
CA ILE A 94 -14.76 -1.82 -7.67
C ILE A 94 -15.72 -2.29 -6.58
N SER A 95 -16.37 -3.42 -6.80
CA SER A 95 -17.21 -4.12 -5.85
C SER A 95 -16.62 -5.51 -5.62
N VAL A 96 -16.47 -5.86 -4.36
CA VAL A 96 -15.85 -7.10 -3.93
C VAL A 96 -16.94 -8.06 -3.43
N HIS A 97 -17.04 -9.23 -4.06
CA HIS A 97 -18.06 -10.22 -3.77
C HIS A 97 -17.41 -11.52 -3.27
N PRO A 98 -17.71 -12.00 -2.06
CA PRO A 98 -17.17 -13.26 -1.57
C PRO A 98 -17.82 -14.45 -2.29
N GLU A 99 -17.01 -15.38 -2.80
CA GLU A 99 -17.45 -16.61 -3.47
C GLU A 99 -16.72 -17.83 -2.90
N ALA A 100 -17.37 -18.61 -2.03
CA ALA A 100 -16.94 -19.95 -1.57
C ALA A 100 -15.41 -20.18 -1.38
N GLY A 101 -14.73 -19.29 -0.63
CA GLY A 101 -13.28 -19.38 -0.36
C GLY A 101 -12.38 -18.58 -1.31
N ARG A 102 -12.98 -17.92 -2.29
CA ARG A 102 -12.41 -16.95 -3.23
C ARG A 102 -13.21 -15.64 -3.20
N VAL A 103 -12.78 -14.70 -4.02
CA VAL A 103 -13.37 -13.40 -4.19
C VAL A 103 -13.57 -13.12 -5.67
N ARG A 104 -14.71 -12.51 -6.00
CA ARG A 104 -14.97 -11.93 -7.31
C ARG A 104 -14.86 -10.41 -7.17
N VAL A 105 -14.12 -9.80 -8.08
CA VAL A 105 -13.93 -8.35 -8.13
C VAL A 105 -14.56 -7.85 -9.41
N ASP A 106 -15.68 -7.15 -9.31
CA ASP A 106 -16.30 -6.47 -10.43
C ASP A 106 -15.90 -4.99 -10.39
N GLY A 107 -15.59 -4.39 -11.53
CA GLY A 107 -15.13 -3.01 -11.59
C GLY A 107 -15.68 -2.24 -12.78
N TRP A 108 -15.73 -0.93 -12.63
CA TRP A 108 -16.16 0.01 -13.64
C TRP A 108 -15.27 1.25 -13.62
N ALA A 109 -14.69 1.60 -14.77
CA ALA A 109 -13.94 2.82 -15.00
C ALA A 109 -14.76 3.87 -15.78
N ALA A 110 -14.63 5.13 -15.38
CA ALA A 110 -15.18 6.31 -16.04
C ALA A 110 -14.06 7.34 -16.24
N PRO A 111 -13.94 8.00 -17.42
CA PRO A 111 -14.76 7.85 -18.62
C PRO A 111 -14.69 6.44 -19.23
N ALA A 112 -15.78 6.03 -19.90
CA ALA A 112 -15.88 4.73 -20.54
C ALA A 112 -14.80 4.57 -21.61
N ALA A 113 -14.01 3.51 -21.49
CA ALA A 113 -12.94 3.16 -22.42
C ALA A 113 -12.59 1.68 -22.26
N GLU A 114 -12.07 1.08 -23.33
CA GLU A 114 -11.41 -0.22 -23.27
C GLU A 114 -10.05 -0.03 -22.59
N LEU A 115 -9.84 -0.67 -21.44
CA LEU A 115 -8.64 -0.56 -20.60
C LEU A 115 -8.05 -1.94 -20.40
N ALA A 116 -6.72 -2.05 -20.41
CA ALA A 116 -6.08 -3.23 -19.86
C ALA A 116 -5.98 -3.07 -18.35
N VAL A 117 -6.59 -4.00 -17.61
CA VAL A 117 -6.64 -4.01 -16.15
C VAL A 117 -5.85 -5.19 -15.63
N GLU A 118 -4.79 -4.91 -14.90
CA GLU A 118 -3.93 -5.91 -14.26
C GLU A 118 -4.23 -5.93 -12.76
N LEU A 119 -4.51 -7.11 -12.21
CA LEU A 119 -4.61 -7.38 -10.79
C LEU A 119 -3.30 -8.03 -10.33
N HIS A 120 -2.58 -7.34 -9.45
CA HIS A 120 -1.33 -7.79 -8.86
C HIS A 120 -1.62 -8.29 -7.44
N GLN A 121 -1.36 -9.57 -7.18
CA GLN A 121 -1.60 -10.22 -5.89
C GLN A 121 -0.55 -11.30 -5.64
N SER A 122 0.06 -11.34 -4.45
CA SER A 122 1.01 -12.39 -4.04
C SER A 122 2.20 -12.63 -5.01
N GLY A 123 2.51 -11.67 -5.87
CA GLY A 123 3.54 -11.79 -6.92
C GLY A 123 3.02 -12.29 -8.28
N ASP A 124 1.76 -12.73 -8.34
CA ASP A 124 1.06 -13.10 -9.57
C ASP A 124 0.33 -11.89 -10.17
N VAL A 125 0.21 -11.92 -11.51
CA VAL A 125 -0.49 -10.89 -12.28
C VAL A 125 -1.58 -11.54 -13.11
N THR A 126 -2.82 -11.14 -12.88
CA THR A 126 -3.97 -11.52 -13.71
C THR A 126 -4.38 -10.31 -14.55
N THR A 127 -4.58 -10.50 -15.85
CA THR A 127 -4.94 -9.40 -16.74
C THR A 127 -6.29 -9.65 -17.39
N VAL A 128 -7.14 -8.63 -17.40
CA VAL A 128 -8.41 -8.59 -18.14
C VAL A 128 -8.50 -7.28 -18.92
N THR A 129 -9.31 -7.28 -19.97
CA THR A 129 -9.64 -6.06 -20.71
C THR A 129 -11.03 -5.61 -20.32
N SER A 130 -11.20 -4.34 -19.99
CA SER A 130 -12.53 -3.76 -19.77
C SER A 130 -13.28 -3.63 -21.09
N ASP A 131 -14.60 -3.68 -21.05
CA ASP A 131 -15.42 -3.45 -22.23
C ASP A 131 -15.47 -1.97 -22.65
N VAL A 132 -16.24 -1.69 -23.70
CA VAL A 132 -16.44 -0.33 -24.23
C VAL A 132 -17.08 0.64 -23.22
N ASP A 133 -17.77 0.11 -22.22
CA ASP A 133 -18.40 0.88 -21.14
C ASP A 133 -17.45 1.05 -19.94
N GLY A 134 -16.25 0.47 -19.99
CA GLY A 134 -15.23 0.51 -18.93
C GLY A 134 -15.43 -0.54 -17.84
N ARG A 135 -16.27 -1.56 -18.05
CA ARG A 135 -16.53 -2.62 -17.06
C ARG A 135 -15.55 -3.77 -17.19
N PHE A 136 -15.11 -4.31 -16.07
CA PHE A 136 -14.21 -5.46 -16.00
C PHE A 136 -14.57 -6.35 -14.82
N SER A 137 -14.14 -7.61 -14.84
CA SER A 137 -14.38 -8.55 -13.75
C SER A 137 -13.23 -9.54 -13.61
N PHE A 138 -12.79 -9.78 -12.37
CA PHE A 138 -11.91 -10.87 -12.01
C PHE A 138 -12.71 -11.92 -11.24
N SER A 139 -12.56 -13.18 -11.61
CA SER A 139 -13.17 -14.33 -10.94
C SER A 139 -12.10 -15.18 -10.27
N GLU A 140 -12.48 -15.92 -9.23
CA GLU A 140 -11.58 -16.82 -8.50
C GLU A 140 -10.33 -16.17 -7.90
N VAL A 141 -10.43 -14.89 -7.52
CA VAL A 141 -9.33 -14.14 -6.90
C VAL A 141 -9.09 -14.66 -5.48
N GLU A 142 -7.82 -14.78 -5.08
CA GLU A 142 -7.49 -15.17 -3.71
C GLU A 142 -7.79 -14.02 -2.74
N ARG A 143 -7.93 -14.34 -1.46
CA ARG A 143 -8.01 -13.30 -0.43
C ARG A 143 -6.62 -12.77 -0.12
N GLY A 144 -6.52 -11.49 0.19
CA GLY A 144 -5.24 -10.89 0.56
C GLY A 144 -4.98 -9.53 -0.08
N PRO A 145 -3.79 -8.98 0.13
CA PRO A 145 -3.41 -7.68 -0.40
C PRO A 145 -3.31 -7.72 -1.93
N ALA A 146 -4.04 -6.81 -2.59
CA ALA A 146 -4.05 -6.69 -4.03
C ALA A 146 -3.98 -5.22 -4.49
N ARG A 147 -3.59 -5.05 -5.75
CA ARG A 147 -3.48 -3.75 -6.41
C ARG A 147 -3.92 -3.85 -7.85
N LEU A 148 -4.65 -2.84 -8.34
CA LEU A 148 -5.03 -2.75 -9.74
C LEU A 148 -4.12 -1.76 -10.48
N VAL A 149 -3.70 -2.14 -11.67
CA VAL A 149 -2.98 -1.29 -12.62
C VAL A 149 -3.81 -1.20 -13.89
N LEU A 150 -4.27 0.00 -14.22
CA LEU A 150 -5.09 0.27 -15.39
C LEU A 150 -4.25 0.99 -16.46
N ARG A 151 -4.27 0.49 -17.69
CA ARG A 151 -3.59 1.08 -18.84
C ARG A 151 -4.60 1.49 -19.89
N ARG A 152 -4.55 2.76 -20.27
CA ARG A 152 -5.37 3.32 -21.35
C ARG A 152 -4.69 3.08 -22.70
N PRO A 153 -5.41 2.64 -23.74
CA PRO A 153 -4.84 2.50 -25.09
C PRO A 153 -4.35 3.84 -25.68
N SER A 154 -4.98 4.95 -25.29
CA SER A 154 -4.60 6.29 -25.71
C SER A 154 -3.27 6.77 -25.12
N ASP A 155 -2.92 6.29 -23.92
CA ASP A 155 -1.64 6.57 -23.29
C ASP A 155 -1.17 5.39 -22.41
N PRO A 156 -0.58 4.34 -23.02
CA PRO A 156 -0.18 3.13 -22.30
C PRO A 156 1.06 3.32 -21.43
N ARG A 157 1.76 4.47 -21.57
CA ARG A 157 2.99 4.79 -20.84
C ARG A 157 2.72 5.40 -19.47
N VAL A 158 1.50 5.89 -19.23
CA VAL A 158 1.07 6.47 -17.95
C VAL A 158 0.00 5.56 -17.34
N PRO A 159 0.40 4.47 -16.64
CA PRO A 159 -0.55 3.61 -15.96
C PRO A 159 -1.17 4.30 -14.75
N ILE A 160 -2.42 3.98 -14.48
CA ILE A 160 -3.12 4.41 -13.27
C ILE A 160 -3.07 3.26 -12.28
N VAL A 161 -2.52 3.54 -11.10
CA VAL A 161 -2.24 2.52 -10.10
C VAL A 161 -3.09 2.81 -8.87
N THR A 162 -3.90 1.85 -8.45
CA THR A 162 -4.65 1.99 -7.22
C THR A 162 -3.73 1.85 -6.00
N PRO A 163 -4.08 2.44 -4.85
CA PRO A 163 -3.56 2.00 -3.56
C PRO A 163 -3.75 0.49 -3.36
N GLN A 164 -2.96 -0.08 -2.46
CA GLN A 164 -3.16 -1.46 -2.04
C GLN A 164 -4.45 -1.57 -1.23
N ILE A 165 -5.24 -2.59 -1.53
CA ILE A 165 -6.46 -2.94 -0.81
C ILE A 165 -6.41 -4.39 -0.37
N GLU A 166 -7.17 -4.72 0.66
CA GLU A 166 -7.41 -6.10 1.05
C GLU A 166 -8.63 -6.63 0.28
N LEU A 167 -8.58 -7.87 -0.22
CA LEU A 167 -9.69 -8.57 -0.90
C LEU A 167 -10.26 -9.71 -0.05
#